data_AF-A0A4R3DX57-F1
#
_entry.id   AF-A0A4R3DX57-F1
#
_cell.length_a   1.000
_cell.length_b   1.000
_cell.length_c   1.000
_cell.angle_alpha   90.00
_cell.angle_beta   90.00
_cell.angle_gamma   90.00
#
_symmetry.space_group_name_H-M   'P 1'
#
loop_
_entity.id
_entity.type
_entity.pdbx_description
1 polymer ?
#
loop_
_entity_poly.entity_id
_entity_poly.type
_entity_poly.pdbx_seq_one_letter_code
_entity_poly.pdbx_strand_id
1 'polypeptide(L)'
;MTASRLLTLSLAALLGTAAAAPVALAQVPSQEARRPAEDAELQAAIAKANAYTALANRTLRAIDSWNRYKSWVDMKRGPTGKERYIDYGMYSLYDVTGEIAKAEAATANPPAQPELDGSVRRYIKAYQELAPLVTRGERYYDRKDYRDDGAAEGRELHVRMVPAAEIFLRERAAFDQQLNAYKKMVDARDLAAIEAAEGRSARWQLRNIMINARAVMDTMPSNEKPIVDLKAFDEALAGYAAAIREMDRFKDANPSGVPMIESSAGSWLGSLRDFRDKLGRAKGDVRKGAASDANRLVSSYNMMISMSEGAARMIR
;
A
#
# COMPACT_ATOMS: atom_id res chain seq x y z
N MET A 1 -20.28 21.42 82.02
CA MET A 1 -20.64 20.00 82.22
C MET A 1 -19.56 19.18 81.53
N THR A 2 -18.51 18.85 82.27
CA THR A 2 -18.18 17.48 82.77
C THR A 2 -17.69 16.56 81.65
N ALA A 3 -16.54 15.88 81.70
CA ALA A 3 -15.39 15.83 82.60
C ALA A 3 -14.32 14.96 81.90
N SER A 4 -13.04 15.22 82.17
CA SER A 4 -11.91 14.33 81.85
C SER A 4 -12.05 12.93 82.45
N ARG A 5 -11.50 11.90 81.78
CA ARG A 5 -10.85 10.75 82.45
C ARG A 5 -9.67 10.20 81.62
N LEU A 6 -8.50 10.21 82.26
CA LEU A 6 -7.29 9.42 82.00
C LEU A 6 -7.40 8.06 82.73
N LEU A 7 -6.87 6.99 82.14
CA LEU A 7 -6.33 5.75 82.79
C LEU A 7 -5.60 4.95 81.68
N THR A 8 -4.27 5.04 81.56
CA THR A 8 -3.21 4.14 82.06
C THR A 8 -3.09 2.75 81.41
N LEU A 9 -1.92 2.54 80.78
CA LEU A 9 -1.06 1.35 80.66
C LEU A 9 -1.68 -0.06 80.49
N SER A 10 -1.25 -0.75 79.44
CA SER A 10 -0.67 -2.10 79.54
C SER A 10 0.23 -2.40 78.34
N LEU A 11 1.50 -2.66 78.65
CA LEU A 11 2.56 -3.15 77.77
C LEU A 11 2.34 -4.65 77.54
N ALA A 12 2.25 -5.09 76.29
CA ALA A 12 2.42 -6.50 75.93
C ALA A 12 3.31 -6.58 74.70
N ALA A 13 4.58 -6.88 74.94
CA ALA A 13 5.54 -7.25 73.92
C ALA A 13 5.17 -8.63 73.37
N LEU A 14 4.94 -8.73 72.06
CA LEU A 14 5.03 -9.97 71.32
C LEU A 14 6.03 -9.78 70.17
N LEU A 15 7.22 -10.33 70.40
CA LEU A 15 8.22 -10.60 69.38
C LEU A 15 7.63 -11.59 68.38
N GLY A 16 7.10 -11.08 67.28
CA GLY A 16 6.77 -11.84 66.08
C GLY A 16 7.81 -11.55 65.01
N THR A 17 8.70 -12.49 64.75
CA THR A 17 9.62 -12.48 63.60
C THR A 17 8.81 -12.55 62.30
N ALA A 18 8.50 -11.39 61.71
CA ALA A 18 7.99 -11.33 60.34
C ALA A 18 9.18 -11.43 59.39
N ALA A 19 9.31 -12.58 58.72
CA ALA A 19 10.18 -12.74 57.58
C ALA A 19 9.75 -11.75 56.48
N ALA A 20 10.59 -10.75 56.22
CA ALA A 20 10.41 -9.83 55.11
C ALA A 20 10.64 -10.59 53.80
N ALA A 21 9.55 -10.95 53.12
CA ALA A 21 9.62 -11.32 51.70
C ALA A 21 10.04 -10.08 50.91
N PRO A 22 11.04 -10.15 50.01
CA PRO A 22 11.39 -9.02 49.19
C PRO A 22 10.24 -8.76 48.23
N VAL A 23 9.63 -7.58 48.32
CA VAL A 23 8.72 -7.09 47.29
C VAL A 23 9.58 -6.87 46.05
N ALA A 24 9.52 -7.82 45.12
CA ALA A 24 10.09 -7.66 43.79
C ALA A 24 9.33 -6.51 43.11
N LEU A 25 9.92 -5.32 43.11
CA LEU A 25 9.48 -4.20 42.28
C LEU A 25 9.59 -4.65 40.83
N ALA A 26 8.45 -5.01 40.23
CA ALA A 26 8.34 -5.16 38.79
C ALA A 26 8.74 -3.81 38.18
N GLN A 27 9.94 -3.73 37.61
CA GLN A 27 10.42 -2.56 36.89
C GLN A 27 9.50 -2.36 35.69
N VAL A 28 8.54 -1.44 35.81
CA VAL A 28 7.79 -0.92 34.67
C VAL A 28 8.83 -0.31 33.74
N PRO A 29 8.98 -0.77 32.48
CA PRO A 29 9.99 -0.22 31.59
C PRO A 29 9.76 1.27 31.46
N SER A 30 10.82 2.05 31.70
CA SER A 30 10.82 3.52 31.63
C SER A 30 10.31 3.98 30.25
N GLN A 31 9.56 5.08 30.21
CA GLN A 31 9.03 5.65 28.96
C GLN A 31 10.15 5.91 27.91
N GLU A 32 11.36 6.18 28.39
CA GLU A 32 12.55 6.41 27.58
C GLU A 32 13.08 5.12 26.91
N ALA A 33 12.88 3.95 27.53
CA ALA A 33 13.22 2.65 26.93
C ALA A 33 12.13 2.12 25.98
N ARG A 34 10.89 2.60 26.10
CA ARG A 34 9.78 2.21 25.21
C ARG A 34 9.86 2.87 23.83
N ARG A 35 10.29 4.13 23.76
CA ARG A 35 10.41 4.87 22.49
C ARG A 35 11.35 4.20 21.47
N PRO A 36 12.59 3.80 21.81
CA PRO A 36 13.48 3.09 20.87
C PRO A 36 12.91 1.76 20.35
N ALA A 37 12.15 1.04 21.18
CA ALA A 37 11.53 -0.22 20.80
C ALA A 37 10.34 -0.01 19.86
N GLU A 38 9.49 0.99 20.13
CA GLU A 38 8.37 1.39 19.26
C GLU A 38 8.87 1.89 17.89
N ASP A 39 9.96 2.66 17.87
CA ASP A 39 10.61 3.13 16.63
C ASP A 39 11.17 1.96 15.82
N ALA A 40 11.85 1.01 16.46
CA ALA A 40 12.38 -0.18 15.79
C ALA A 40 11.26 -1.06 15.20
N GLU A 41 10.15 -1.23 15.92
CA GLU A 41 8.99 -1.97 15.42
C GLU A 41 8.34 -1.25 14.22
N LEU A 42 8.20 0.07 14.28
CA LEU A 42 7.69 0.88 13.17
C LEU A 42 8.60 0.79 11.94
N GLN A 43 9.93 0.86 12.10
CA GLN A 43 10.87 0.69 10.99
C GLN A 43 10.77 -0.71 10.37
N ALA A 44 10.62 -1.75 11.19
CA ALA A 44 10.39 -3.11 10.70
C ALA A 44 9.07 -3.22 9.94
N ALA A 45 8.01 -2.54 10.43
CA ALA A 45 6.71 -2.50 9.77
C ALA A 45 6.77 -1.82 8.40
N ILE A 46 7.48 -0.69 8.30
CA ILE A 46 7.76 0.03 7.05
C ILE A 46 8.56 -0.84 6.08
N ALA A 47 9.62 -1.51 6.57
CA ALA A 47 10.43 -2.40 5.75
C ALA A 47 9.59 -3.55 5.15
N LYS A 48 8.70 -4.17 5.94
CA LYS A 48 7.74 -5.17 5.46
C LYS A 48 6.83 -4.62 4.37
N ALA A 49 6.22 -3.45 4.60
CA ALA A 49 5.35 -2.81 3.60
C ALA A 49 6.09 -2.50 2.29
N ASN A 50 7.36 -2.07 2.38
CA ASN A 50 8.20 -1.78 1.22
C ASN A 50 8.58 -3.04 0.43
N ALA A 51 8.93 -4.14 1.10
CA ALA A 51 9.22 -5.42 0.44
C ALA A 51 8.01 -5.93 -0.35
N TYR A 52 6.83 -5.90 0.27
CA TYR A 52 5.58 -6.31 -0.37
C TYR A 52 5.16 -5.38 -1.51
N THR A 53 5.33 -4.07 -1.35
CA THR A 53 5.05 -3.09 -2.41
C THR A 53 6.00 -3.26 -3.60
N ALA A 54 7.29 -3.53 -3.35
CA ALA A 54 8.27 -3.77 -4.41
C ALA A 54 7.89 -4.98 -5.27
N LEU A 55 7.51 -6.09 -4.62
CA LEU A 55 6.99 -7.26 -5.32
C LEU A 55 5.75 -6.91 -6.15
N ALA A 56 4.73 -6.30 -5.52
CA ALA A 56 3.46 -5.95 -6.18
C ALA A 56 3.63 -5.07 -7.42
N ASN A 57 4.59 -4.14 -7.37
CA ASN A 57 4.92 -3.23 -8.46
C ASN A 57 5.67 -3.96 -9.58
N ARG A 58 6.66 -4.79 -9.23
CA ARG A 58 7.51 -5.46 -10.24
C ARG A 58 6.70 -6.47 -11.07
N THR A 59 5.73 -7.12 -10.45
CA THR A 59 4.86 -8.14 -11.07
C THR A 59 3.67 -7.55 -11.84
N LEU A 60 3.45 -6.23 -11.84
CA LEU A 60 2.49 -5.57 -12.75
C LEU A 60 2.74 -5.96 -14.21
N ARG A 61 4.01 -6.21 -14.55
CA ARG A 61 4.43 -6.67 -15.87
C ARG A 61 3.71 -7.93 -16.35
N ALA A 62 3.36 -8.85 -15.45
CA ALA A 62 2.61 -10.05 -15.79
C ALA A 62 1.15 -9.73 -16.15
N ILE A 63 0.55 -8.73 -15.51
CA ILE A 63 -0.80 -8.24 -15.88
C ILE A 63 -0.75 -7.58 -17.25
N ASP A 64 0.26 -6.75 -17.52
CA ASP A 64 0.43 -6.12 -18.84
C ASP A 64 0.56 -7.18 -19.94
N SER A 65 1.37 -8.22 -19.69
CA SER A 65 1.56 -9.33 -20.62
C SER A 65 0.27 -10.10 -20.88
N TRP A 66 -0.48 -10.40 -19.81
CA TRP A 66 -1.76 -11.07 -19.93
C TRP A 66 -2.81 -10.21 -20.65
N ASN A 67 -2.86 -8.91 -20.35
CA ASN A 67 -3.74 -7.96 -21.05
C ASN A 67 -3.40 -7.85 -22.53
N ARG A 68 -2.11 -7.88 -22.90
CA ARG A 68 -1.68 -7.94 -24.29
C ARG A 68 -2.17 -9.22 -24.96
N TYR A 69 -1.98 -10.38 -24.35
CA TYR A 69 -2.45 -11.66 -24.88
C TYR A 69 -3.98 -11.67 -25.13
N LYS A 70 -4.76 -11.21 -24.15
CA LYS A 70 -6.22 -11.06 -24.27
C LYS A 70 -6.67 -10.12 -25.39
N SER A 71 -5.81 -9.20 -25.84
CA SER A 71 -6.19 -8.21 -26.85
C SER A 71 -6.31 -8.81 -28.25
N TRP A 72 -5.79 -10.02 -28.48
CA TRP A 72 -5.79 -10.66 -29.79
C TRP A 72 -6.24 -12.13 -29.79
N VAL A 73 -6.34 -12.79 -28.63
CA VAL A 73 -6.84 -14.17 -28.49
C VAL A 73 -8.31 -14.20 -28.09
N ASP A 74 -9.08 -15.10 -28.70
CA ASP A 74 -10.39 -15.50 -28.16
C ASP A 74 -10.18 -16.31 -26.87
N MET A 75 -10.48 -15.70 -25.73
CA MET A 75 -10.21 -16.30 -24.42
C MET A 75 -11.04 -17.55 -24.10
N LYS A 76 -12.06 -17.87 -24.90
CA LYS A 76 -12.84 -19.10 -24.74
C LYS A 76 -12.31 -20.22 -25.63
N ARG A 77 -11.78 -19.88 -26.80
CA ARG A 77 -11.41 -20.85 -27.85
C ARG A 77 -9.90 -21.08 -27.96
N GLY A 78 -9.11 -20.13 -27.49
CA GLY A 78 -7.66 -20.10 -27.69
C GLY A 78 -7.24 -19.68 -29.11
N PRO A 79 -5.92 -19.67 -29.37
CA PRO A 79 -5.36 -19.25 -30.64
C PRO A 79 -5.57 -20.32 -31.74
N THR A 80 -5.83 -19.83 -32.94
CA THR A 80 -6.01 -20.60 -34.18
C THR A 80 -4.79 -20.50 -35.10
N GLY A 81 -3.86 -19.57 -34.84
CA GLY A 81 -2.71 -19.29 -35.68
C GLY A 81 -3.00 -18.30 -36.81
N LYS A 82 -4.23 -17.79 -36.88
CA LYS A 82 -4.74 -16.92 -37.96
C LYS A 82 -5.23 -15.57 -37.43
N GLU A 83 -5.01 -15.29 -36.15
CA GLU A 83 -5.42 -14.03 -35.52
C GLU A 83 -4.70 -12.86 -36.19
N ARG A 84 -5.44 -11.77 -36.45
CA ARG A 84 -4.90 -10.56 -37.08
C ARG A 84 -3.69 -9.99 -36.36
N TYR A 85 -3.64 -10.12 -35.04
CA TYR A 85 -2.62 -9.53 -34.17
C TYR A 85 -1.83 -10.63 -33.41
N ILE A 86 -1.72 -11.84 -33.97
CA ILE A 86 -0.93 -12.92 -33.35
C ILE A 86 0.54 -12.54 -33.14
N ASP A 87 1.07 -11.66 -33.98
CA ASP A 87 2.41 -11.09 -33.89
C ASP A 87 2.60 -10.12 -32.72
N TYR A 88 1.52 -9.67 -32.07
CA TYR A 88 1.64 -8.95 -30.80
C TYR A 88 2.20 -9.87 -29.71
N GLY A 89 1.88 -11.16 -29.77
CA GLY A 89 2.37 -12.16 -28.84
C GLY A 89 2.13 -11.78 -27.38
N MET A 90 3.15 -12.01 -26.56
CA MET A 90 3.15 -11.67 -25.14
C MET A 90 4.36 -10.81 -24.82
N TYR A 91 4.28 -10.12 -23.70
CA TYR A 91 5.37 -9.32 -23.18
C TYR A 91 6.33 -10.18 -22.35
N SER A 92 7.63 -9.97 -22.52
CA SER A 92 8.65 -10.56 -21.65
C SER A 92 8.49 -10.08 -20.20
N LEU A 93 8.65 -11.00 -19.26
CA LEU A 93 8.58 -10.70 -17.83
C LEU A 93 9.92 -10.20 -17.30
N TYR A 94 9.87 -9.40 -16.26
CA TYR A 94 11.06 -9.00 -15.53
C TYR A 94 11.57 -10.16 -14.67
N ASP A 95 12.88 -10.19 -14.42
CA ASP A 95 13.41 -10.95 -13.29
C ASP A 95 12.90 -10.30 -11.99
N VAL A 96 12.26 -11.13 -11.17
CA VAL A 96 11.67 -10.76 -9.88
C VAL A 96 12.18 -11.62 -8.73
N THR A 97 13.24 -12.40 -8.97
CA THR A 97 13.79 -13.36 -7.99
C THR A 97 14.18 -12.65 -6.69
N GLY A 98 14.79 -11.47 -6.80
CA GLY A 98 15.17 -10.67 -5.64
C GLY A 98 13.98 -10.12 -4.85
N GLU A 99 12.94 -9.64 -5.53
CA GLU A 99 11.70 -9.15 -4.92
C GLU A 99 10.93 -10.28 -4.21
N ILE A 100 10.85 -11.47 -4.82
CA ILE A 100 10.25 -12.66 -4.20
C ILE A 100 11.02 -13.01 -2.93
N ALA A 101 12.35 -13.15 -3.00
CA ALA A 101 13.16 -13.53 -1.83
C ALA A 101 13.01 -12.52 -0.68
N LYS A 102 12.98 -11.22 -0.97
CA LYS A 102 12.75 -10.17 0.04
C LYS A 102 11.35 -10.25 0.65
N ALA A 103 10.33 -10.50 -0.15
CA ALA A 103 8.96 -10.67 0.34
C ALA A 103 8.81 -11.94 1.20
N GLU A 104 9.40 -13.06 0.78
CA GLU A 104 9.40 -14.31 1.55
C GLU A 104 10.09 -14.13 2.91
N ALA A 105 11.27 -13.51 2.92
CA ALA A 105 11.99 -13.19 4.15
C ALA A 105 11.17 -12.27 5.07
N ALA A 106 10.49 -11.26 4.50
CA ALA A 106 9.63 -10.37 5.28
C ALA A 106 8.46 -11.12 5.96
N THR A 107 7.98 -12.24 5.39
CA THR A 107 6.92 -13.03 6.03
C THR A 107 7.34 -13.72 7.33
N ALA A 108 8.65 -13.91 7.54
CA ALA A 108 9.21 -14.49 8.76
C ALA A 108 9.62 -13.43 9.80
N ASN A 109 9.68 -12.15 9.39
CA ASN A 109 10.15 -11.06 10.25
C ASN A 109 8.99 -10.39 11.00
N PRO A 110 9.22 -9.96 12.26
CA PRO A 110 8.31 -9.06 12.97
C PRO A 110 8.11 -7.72 12.23
N PRO A 111 6.95 -7.06 12.39
CA PRO A 111 5.77 -7.55 13.11
C PRO A 111 5.04 -8.64 12.31
N ALA A 112 4.60 -9.70 13.00
CA ALA A 112 3.82 -10.76 12.36
C ALA A 112 2.47 -10.21 11.87
N GLN A 113 2.10 -10.56 10.63
CA GLN A 113 0.84 -10.15 10.02
C GLN A 113 0.20 -11.37 9.34
N PRO A 114 -0.38 -12.32 10.10
CA PRO A 114 -0.71 -13.66 9.58
C PRO A 114 -1.54 -13.67 8.29
N GLU A 115 -2.56 -12.81 8.20
CA GLU A 115 -3.42 -12.71 7.01
C GLU A 115 -2.67 -12.12 5.79
N LEU A 116 -1.92 -11.03 6.00
CA LEU A 116 -1.11 -10.41 4.96
C LEU A 116 0.02 -11.34 4.50
N ASP A 117 0.77 -11.89 5.45
CA ASP A 117 1.89 -12.83 5.23
C ASP A 117 1.37 -14.12 4.54
N GLY A 118 0.16 -14.57 4.88
CA GLY A 118 -0.53 -15.66 4.19
C GLY A 118 -0.90 -15.30 2.75
N SER A 119 -1.45 -14.10 2.53
CA SER A 119 -1.83 -13.64 1.19
C SER A 119 -0.65 -13.47 0.25
N VAL A 120 0.48 -12.91 0.72
CA VAL A 120 1.68 -12.74 -0.11
C VAL A 120 2.30 -14.08 -0.50
N ARG A 121 2.27 -15.09 0.38
CA ARG A 121 2.74 -16.45 0.05
C ARG A 121 1.90 -17.10 -1.05
N ARG A 122 0.57 -17.00 -0.97
CA ARG A 122 -0.32 -17.50 -2.03
C ARG A 122 -0.12 -16.76 -3.34
N TYR A 123 0.07 -15.44 -3.26
CA TYR A 123 0.34 -14.59 -4.40
C TYR A 123 1.66 -14.95 -5.12
N ILE A 124 2.75 -15.13 -4.36
CA ILE A 124 4.06 -15.56 -4.88
C ILE A 124 3.92 -16.92 -5.58
N LYS A 125 3.26 -17.88 -4.94
CA LYS A 125 3.02 -19.21 -5.53
C LYS A 125 2.28 -19.09 -6.86
N ALA A 126 1.20 -18.33 -6.92
CA ALA A 126 0.43 -18.12 -8.14
C ALA A 126 1.27 -17.46 -9.25
N TYR A 127 2.14 -16.50 -8.91
CA TYR A 127 3.07 -15.91 -9.87
C TYR A 127 4.08 -16.93 -10.39
N GLN A 128 4.67 -17.75 -9.51
CA GLN A 128 5.63 -18.79 -9.87
C GLN A 128 5.02 -19.88 -10.77
N GLU A 129 3.72 -20.15 -10.64
CA GLU A 129 2.99 -21.04 -11.55
C GLU A 129 2.71 -20.40 -12.92
N LEU A 130 2.37 -19.10 -12.96
CA LEU A 130 2.05 -18.38 -14.19
C LEU A 130 3.28 -18.00 -15.02
N ALA A 131 4.32 -17.46 -14.38
CA ALA A 131 5.45 -16.82 -15.05
C ALA A 131 6.20 -17.73 -16.06
N PRO A 132 6.44 -19.03 -15.78
CA PRO A 132 7.05 -19.92 -16.75
C PRO A 132 6.17 -20.14 -18.00
N LEU A 133 4.85 -20.18 -17.84
CA LEU A 133 3.91 -20.35 -18.95
C LEU A 133 3.89 -19.11 -19.85
N VAL A 134 3.86 -17.91 -19.24
CA VAL A 134 3.95 -16.64 -19.96
C VAL A 134 5.28 -16.53 -20.71
N THR A 135 6.38 -16.92 -20.08
CA THR A 135 7.71 -16.90 -20.71
C THR A 135 7.78 -17.88 -21.88
N ARG A 136 7.18 -19.07 -21.76
CA ARG A 136 7.11 -20.04 -22.87
C ARG A 136 6.24 -19.51 -24.01
N GLY A 137 5.09 -18.91 -23.70
CA GLY A 137 4.21 -18.28 -24.68
C GLY A 137 4.86 -17.09 -25.41
N GLU A 138 5.52 -16.20 -24.67
CA GLU A 138 6.27 -15.09 -25.25
C GLU A 138 7.28 -15.58 -26.29
N ARG A 139 8.14 -16.52 -25.93
CA ARG A 139 9.13 -17.10 -26.85
C ARG A 139 8.50 -17.78 -28.06
N TYR A 140 7.41 -18.51 -27.85
CA TYR A 140 6.69 -19.22 -28.91
C TYR A 140 6.12 -18.25 -29.96
N TYR A 141 5.47 -17.17 -29.53
CA TYR A 141 4.91 -16.18 -30.44
C TYR A 141 5.99 -15.28 -31.07
N ASP A 142 7.06 -14.96 -30.35
CA ASP A 142 8.19 -14.15 -30.84
C ASP A 142 8.93 -14.85 -31.99
N ARG A 143 9.23 -16.15 -31.83
CA ARG A 143 9.83 -16.98 -32.89
C ARG A 143 8.87 -17.31 -34.04
N LYS A 144 7.57 -17.08 -33.83
CA LYS A 144 6.50 -17.39 -34.78
C LYS A 144 6.34 -18.88 -35.05
N ASP A 145 6.67 -19.73 -34.07
CA ASP A 145 6.56 -21.19 -34.15
C ASP A 145 5.11 -21.65 -34.49
N TYR A 146 4.11 -20.80 -34.22
CA TYR A 146 2.71 -21.02 -34.64
C TYR A 146 2.51 -21.21 -36.14
N ARG A 147 3.46 -20.75 -36.96
CA ARG A 147 3.45 -20.95 -38.43
C ARG A 147 3.81 -22.37 -38.82
N ASP A 148 4.62 -23.03 -38.00
CA ASP A 148 5.14 -24.36 -38.27
C ASP A 148 4.20 -25.44 -37.71
N ASP A 149 3.62 -25.19 -36.53
CA ASP A 149 2.77 -26.17 -35.83
C ASP A 149 1.26 -25.89 -35.96
N GLY A 150 0.88 -24.85 -36.70
CA GLY A 150 -0.52 -24.43 -36.83
C GLY A 150 -1.17 -24.07 -35.49
N ALA A 151 -0.44 -23.34 -34.63
CA ALA A 151 -0.83 -22.93 -33.28
C ALA A 151 -1.03 -24.07 -32.26
N ALA A 152 -0.42 -25.25 -32.46
CA ALA A 152 -0.61 -26.41 -31.58
C ALA A 152 -0.12 -26.15 -30.15
N GLU A 153 1.13 -25.71 -29.98
CA GLU A 153 1.67 -25.33 -28.68
C GLU A 153 0.94 -24.10 -28.13
N GLY A 154 0.56 -23.14 -28.98
CA GLY A 154 -0.25 -21.99 -28.59
C GLY A 154 -1.57 -22.39 -27.91
N ARG A 155 -2.25 -23.43 -28.42
CA ARG A 155 -3.48 -23.99 -27.81
C ARG A 155 -3.20 -24.70 -26.48
N GLU A 156 -2.13 -25.50 -26.39
CA GLU A 156 -1.73 -26.14 -25.14
C GLU A 156 -1.43 -25.09 -24.05
N LEU A 157 -0.64 -24.08 -24.41
CA LEU A 157 -0.32 -22.96 -23.53
C LEU A 157 -1.57 -22.21 -23.11
N HIS A 158 -2.51 -21.97 -24.01
CA HIS A 158 -3.78 -21.31 -23.69
C HIS A 158 -4.54 -22.04 -22.57
N VAL A 159 -4.74 -23.36 -22.73
CA VAL A 159 -5.45 -24.20 -21.74
C VAL A 159 -4.80 -24.14 -20.36
N ARG A 160 -3.47 -24.00 -20.30
CA ARG A 160 -2.72 -23.93 -19.03
C ARG A 160 -2.64 -22.51 -18.46
N MET A 161 -2.47 -21.51 -19.31
CA MET A 161 -2.29 -20.11 -18.90
C MET A 161 -3.57 -19.51 -18.37
N VAL A 162 -4.73 -19.80 -18.96
CA VAL A 162 -6.01 -19.22 -18.52
C VAL A 162 -6.29 -19.48 -17.03
N PRO A 163 -6.34 -20.73 -16.55
CA PRO A 163 -6.59 -20.99 -15.13
C PRO A 163 -5.47 -20.44 -14.22
N ALA A 164 -4.20 -20.52 -14.65
CA ALA A 164 -3.08 -19.96 -13.89
C ALA A 164 -3.19 -18.43 -13.74
N ALA A 165 -3.59 -17.73 -14.81
CA ALA A 165 -3.79 -16.30 -14.80
C ALA A 165 -4.99 -15.90 -13.93
N GLU A 166 -6.08 -16.66 -13.94
CA GLU A 166 -7.23 -16.43 -13.06
C GLU A 166 -6.85 -16.55 -11.58
N ILE A 167 -6.08 -17.59 -11.23
CA ILE A 167 -5.56 -17.76 -9.87
C ILE A 167 -4.64 -16.60 -9.49
N PHE A 168 -3.69 -16.24 -10.35
CA PHE A 168 -2.79 -15.11 -10.14
C PHE A 168 -3.53 -13.79 -9.91
N LEU A 169 -4.52 -13.46 -10.75
CA LEU A 169 -5.30 -12.23 -10.62
C LEU A 169 -6.12 -12.21 -9.33
N ARG A 170 -6.70 -13.35 -8.94
CA ARG A 170 -7.45 -13.49 -7.67
C ARG A 170 -6.54 -13.30 -6.46
N GLU A 171 -5.42 -14.01 -6.40
CA GLU A 171 -4.48 -13.90 -5.26
C GLU A 171 -3.84 -12.51 -5.21
N ARG A 172 -3.60 -11.86 -6.36
CA ARG A 172 -3.15 -10.48 -6.39
C ARG A 172 -4.18 -9.53 -5.78
N ALA A 173 -5.45 -9.65 -6.17
CA ALA A 173 -6.50 -8.80 -5.61
C ALA A 173 -6.64 -8.97 -4.09
N ALA A 174 -6.55 -10.21 -3.59
CA ALA A 174 -6.57 -10.49 -2.16
C ALA A 174 -5.34 -9.91 -1.44
N PHE A 175 -4.15 -10.06 -2.00
CA PHE A 175 -2.91 -9.48 -1.47
C PHE A 175 -2.93 -7.95 -1.47
N ASP A 176 -3.34 -7.32 -2.58
CA ASP A 176 -3.44 -5.86 -2.70
C ASP A 176 -4.38 -5.29 -1.63
N GLN A 177 -5.51 -5.95 -1.36
CA GLN A 177 -6.44 -5.56 -0.29
C GLN A 177 -5.76 -5.56 1.09
N GLN A 178 -5.07 -6.66 1.44
CA GLN A 178 -4.38 -6.78 2.73
C GLN A 178 -3.22 -5.79 2.85
N LEU A 179 -2.43 -5.63 1.78
CA LEU A 179 -1.30 -4.71 1.74
C LEU A 179 -1.75 -3.26 1.90
N ASN A 180 -2.86 -2.87 1.27
CA ASN A 180 -3.41 -1.51 1.41
C ASN A 180 -3.90 -1.23 2.83
N ALA A 181 -4.58 -2.19 3.48
CA ALA A 181 -4.99 -2.06 4.87
C ALA A 181 -3.77 -1.91 5.81
N TYR A 182 -2.75 -2.75 5.59
CA TYR A 182 -1.52 -2.70 6.39
C TYR A 182 -0.75 -1.38 6.18
N LYS A 183 -0.61 -0.90 4.95
CA LYS A 183 0.04 0.38 4.65
C LYS A 183 -0.68 1.55 5.31
N LYS A 184 -2.02 1.58 5.31
CA LYS A 184 -2.80 2.62 6.01
C LYS A 184 -2.52 2.64 7.50
N MET A 185 -2.42 1.46 8.13
CA MET A 185 -2.06 1.34 9.54
C MET A 185 -0.63 1.84 9.82
N VAL A 186 0.34 1.44 8.98
CA VAL A 186 1.74 1.88 9.11
C VAL A 186 1.88 3.38 8.89
N ASP A 187 1.21 3.93 7.86
CA ASP A 187 1.17 5.36 7.55
C ASP A 187 0.62 6.18 8.73
N ALA A 188 -0.44 5.70 9.39
CA ALA A 188 -1.00 6.37 10.57
C ALA A 188 -0.05 6.34 11.78
N ARG A 189 0.61 5.20 12.03
CA ARG A 189 1.62 5.06 13.10
C ARG A 189 2.83 5.97 12.85
N ASP A 190 3.31 6.01 11.61
CA ASP A 190 4.44 6.85 11.20
C ASP A 190 4.11 8.34 11.35
N LEU A 191 2.94 8.77 10.91
CA LEU A 191 2.50 10.16 11.08
C LEU A 191 2.38 10.56 12.56
N ALA A 192 1.82 9.67 13.39
CA ALA A 192 1.72 9.89 14.84
C ALA A 192 3.09 9.95 15.52
N ALA A 193 4.05 9.11 15.10
CA ALA A 193 5.41 9.14 15.62
C ALA A 193 6.12 10.45 15.26
N ILE A 194 5.95 10.95 14.02
CA ILE A 194 6.46 12.27 13.62
C ILE A 194 5.83 13.37 14.47
N GLU A 195 4.51 13.33 14.71
CA GLU A 195 3.82 14.34 15.53
C GLU A 195 4.33 14.34 16.97
N ALA A 196 4.56 13.15 17.55
CA ALA A 196 5.07 13.03 18.91
C ALA A 196 6.51 13.54 19.06
N ALA A 197 7.33 13.39 18.02
CA ALA A 197 8.75 13.78 18.04
C ALA A 197 8.97 15.25 17.66
N GLU A 198 8.24 15.75 16.66
CA GLU A 198 8.51 17.03 16.00
C GLU A 198 7.30 17.99 16.03
N GLY A 199 6.15 17.54 16.55
CA GLY A 199 4.87 18.22 16.34
C GLY A 199 4.43 18.15 14.87
N ARG A 200 3.54 19.04 14.47
CA ARG A 200 3.07 19.15 13.08
C ARG A 200 4.06 19.90 12.19
N SER A 201 5.30 19.43 12.18
CA SER A 201 6.43 19.97 11.42
C SER A 201 6.20 19.94 9.91
N ALA A 202 7.07 20.58 9.13
CA ALA A 202 7.02 20.50 7.66
C ALA A 202 7.10 19.03 7.16
N ARG A 203 7.83 18.17 7.88
CA ARG A 203 7.89 16.72 7.60
C ARG A 203 6.54 16.06 7.85
N TRP A 204 5.89 16.39 8.96
CA TRP A 204 4.53 15.91 9.26
C TRP A 204 3.54 16.35 8.16
N GLN A 205 3.58 17.62 7.75
CA GLN A 205 2.70 18.15 6.71
C GLN A 205 2.90 17.40 5.39
N LEU A 206 4.15 17.26 4.95
CA LEU A 206 4.50 16.51 3.75
C LEU A 206 3.96 15.07 3.81
N ARG A 207 4.15 14.39 4.94
CA ARG A 207 3.68 13.02 5.13
C ARG A 207 2.15 12.92 5.11
N ASN A 208 1.47 13.82 5.81
CA ASN A 208 0.01 13.91 5.86
C ASN A 208 -0.59 14.12 4.45
N ILE A 209 -0.01 15.02 3.65
CA ILE A 209 -0.42 15.28 2.26
C ILE A 209 -0.29 14.01 1.43
N MET A 210 0.86 13.33 1.47
CA MET A 210 1.12 12.16 0.63
C MET A 210 0.27 10.93 1.04
N ILE A 211 -0.02 10.76 2.33
CA ILE A 211 -0.94 9.72 2.81
C ILE A 211 -2.34 9.94 2.24
N ASN A 212 -2.87 11.16 2.33
CA ASN A 212 -4.21 11.46 1.83
C ASN A 212 -4.27 11.46 0.30
N ALA A 213 -3.19 11.87 -0.38
CA ALA A 213 -3.10 11.76 -1.84
C ALA A 213 -3.15 10.30 -2.31
N ARG A 214 -2.42 9.41 -1.63
CA ARG A 214 -2.50 7.96 -1.90
C ARG A 214 -3.93 7.43 -1.71
N ALA A 215 -4.61 7.84 -0.63
CA ALA A 215 -5.98 7.41 -0.38
C ALA A 215 -6.95 7.78 -1.51
N VAL A 216 -6.78 8.96 -2.14
CA VAL A 216 -7.53 9.32 -3.35
C VAL A 216 -7.15 8.42 -4.52
N MET A 217 -5.86 8.17 -4.74
CA MET A 217 -5.39 7.29 -5.83
C MET A 217 -5.90 5.86 -5.72
N ASP A 218 -6.09 5.34 -4.51
CA ASP A 218 -6.69 4.01 -4.28
C ASP A 218 -8.16 3.91 -4.76
N THR A 219 -8.83 5.06 -4.97
CA THR A 219 -10.21 5.14 -5.48
C THR A 219 -10.28 5.47 -6.97
N MET A 220 -9.15 5.74 -7.62
CA MET A 220 -9.10 6.11 -9.03
C MET A 220 -9.47 4.91 -9.93
N PRO A 221 -10.12 5.16 -11.09
CA PRO A 221 -10.54 4.09 -11.98
C PRO A 221 -9.35 3.41 -12.66
N SER A 222 -9.55 2.15 -13.05
CA SER A 222 -8.65 1.40 -13.94
C SER A 222 -9.41 0.89 -15.17
N ASN A 223 -8.70 0.27 -16.12
CA ASN A 223 -9.35 -0.39 -17.25
C ASN A 223 -10.28 -1.53 -16.79
N GLU A 224 -9.92 -2.25 -15.73
CA GLU A 224 -10.77 -3.30 -15.15
C GLU A 224 -11.91 -2.74 -14.29
N LYS A 225 -11.71 -1.56 -13.68
CA LYS A 225 -12.69 -0.88 -12.82
C LYS A 225 -12.95 0.55 -13.30
N PRO A 226 -13.67 0.74 -14.41
CA PRO A 226 -13.89 2.07 -14.99
C PRO A 226 -14.98 2.88 -14.27
N ILE A 227 -15.76 2.24 -13.39
CA ILE A 227 -16.82 2.89 -12.60
C ILE A 227 -16.27 3.15 -11.21
N VAL A 228 -16.15 4.43 -10.87
CA VAL A 228 -15.67 4.90 -9.57
C VAL A 228 -16.78 4.81 -8.53
N ASP A 229 -16.45 4.29 -7.35
CA ASP A 229 -17.31 4.43 -6.16
C ASP A 229 -17.27 5.89 -5.70
N LEU A 230 -18.33 6.63 -6.03
CA LEU A 230 -18.42 8.05 -5.72
C LEU A 230 -18.37 8.33 -4.22
N LYS A 231 -18.90 7.43 -3.38
CA LYS A 231 -18.89 7.63 -1.94
C LYS A 231 -17.47 7.50 -1.39
N ALA A 232 -16.77 6.43 -1.78
CA ALA A 232 -15.38 6.23 -1.37
C ALA A 232 -14.47 7.36 -1.90
N PHE A 233 -14.71 7.82 -3.13
CA PHE A 233 -13.98 8.95 -3.72
C PHE A 233 -14.24 10.25 -2.94
N ASP A 234 -15.50 10.54 -2.59
CA ASP A 234 -15.87 11.74 -1.84
C ASP A 234 -15.24 11.75 -0.42
N GLU A 235 -15.20 10.59 0.24
CA GLU A 235 -14.52 10.42 1.53
C GLU A 235 -13.00 10.68 1.43
N ALA A 236 -12.34 10.10 0.42
CA ALA A 236 -10.91 10.29 0.20
C ALA A 236 -10.57 11.75 -0.18
N LEU A 237 -11.41 12.38 -1.03
CA LEU A 237 -11.27 13.78 -1.41
C LEU A 237 -11.42 14.72 -0.21
N ALA A 238 -12.36 14.42 0.70
CA ALA A 238 -12.52 15.20 1.93
C ALA A 238 -11.29 15.11 2.84
N GLY A 239 -10.69 13.92 2.98
CA GLY A 239 -9.44 13.71 3.71
C GLY A 239 -8.29 14.53 3.11
N TYR A 240 -8.12 14.47 1.79
CA TYR A 240 -7.11 15.27 1.09
C TYR A 240 -7.34 16.78 1.25
N ALA A 241 -8.58 17.24 1.11
CA ALA A 241 -8.92 18.65 1.33
C ALA A 241 -8.66 19.11 2.77
N ALA A 242 -8.80 18.24 3.77
CA ALA A 242 -8.44 18.53 5.15
C ALA A 242 -6.91 18.65 5.31
N ALA A 243 -6.13 17.77 4.69
CA ALA A 243 -4.67 17.82 4.71
C ALA A 243 -4.14 19.12 4.07
N ILE A 244 -4.71 19.56 2.94
CA ILE A 244 -4.32 20.84 2.32
C ILE A 244 -4.63 22.03 3.24
N ARG A 245 -5.81 22.07 3.87
CA ARG A 245 -6.15 23.15 4.82
C ARG A 245 -5.24 23.17 6.04
N GLU A 246 -4.78 22.01 6.50
CA GLU A 246 -3.82 21.92 7.61
C GLU A 246 -2.44 22.46 7.19
N MET A 247 -1.99 22.15 5.97
CA MET A 247 -0.77 22.72 5.39
C MET A 247 -0.87 24.24 5.23
N ASP A 248 -2.02 24.76 4.78
CA ASP A 248 -2.24 26.21 4.65
C ASP A 248 -2.13 26.91 6.02
N ARG A 249 -2.74 26.36 7.07
CA ARG A 249 -2.61 26.88 8.44
C ARG A 249 -1.18 26.79 8.95
N PHE A 250 -0.48 25.71 8.64
CA PHE A 250 0.93 25.57 9.00
C PHE A 250 1.76 26.68 8.38
N LYS A 251 1.50 27.01 7.10
CA LYS A 251 2.17 28.09 6.37
C LYS A 251 1.89 29.48 6.94
N ASP A 252 0.67 29.74 7.44
CA ASP A 252 0.34 31.00 8.11
C ASP A 252 1.26 31.26 9.32
N ALA A 253 1.61 30.20 10.05
CA ALA A 253 2.54 30.26 11.18
C ALA A 253 4.02 30.08 10.78
N ASN A 254 4.30 29.51 9.60
CA ASN A 254 5.63 29.16 9.12
C ASN A 254 5.78 29.56 7.64
N PRO A 255 6.19 30.81 7.33
CA PRO A 255 6.22 31.32 5.97
C PRO A 255 7.11 30.52 4.99
N SER A 256 8.09 29.78 5.51
CA SER A 256 8.93 28.84 4.75
C SER A 256 8.15 27.64 4.20
N GLY A 257 7.01 27.32 4.80
CA GLY A 257 6.06 26.32 4.31
C GLY A 257 6.62 24.90 4.22
N VAL A 258 6.04 24.10 3.31
CA VAL A 258 6.54 22.78 2.89
C VAL A 258 7.20 22.93 1.52
N PRO A 259 8.54 22.94 1.43
CA PRO A 259 9.23 23.22 0.17
C PRO A 259 8.73 22.36 -0.99
N MET A 260 8.60 22.98 -2.16
CA MET A 260 8.31 22.36 -3.46
C MET A 260 6.91 21.78 -3.65
N ILE A 261 6.18 21.33 -2.61
CA ILE A 261 4.97 20.53 -2.84
C ILE A 261 3.65 21.32 -2.78
N GLU A 262 3.62 22.48 -2.12
CA GLU A 262 2.36 23.17 -1.78
C GLU A 262 1.50 23.50 -3.01
N SER A 263 2.12 24.13 -4.02
CA SER A 263 1.41 24.57 -5.22
C SER A 263 0.86 23.39 -6.01
N SER A 264 1.66 22.33 -6.16
CA SER A 264 1.25 21.08 -6.81
C SER A 264 0.11 20.40 -6.05
N ALA A 265 0.20 20.36 -4.72
CA ALA A 265 -0.80 19.73 -3.87
C ALA A 265 -2.17 20.47 -3.93
N GLY A 266 -2.15 21.79 -3.84
CA GLY A 266 -3.35 22.62 -4.01
C GLY A 266 -3.96 22.54 -5.42
N SER A 267 -3.12 22.58 -6.46
CA SER A 267 -3.55 22.44 -7.85
C SER A 267 -4.19 21.08 -8.13
N TRP A 268 -3.61 20.00 -7.57
CA TRP A 268 -4.15 18.66 -7.69
C TRP A 268 -5.50 18.52 -6.98
N LEU A 269 -5.70 19.15 -5.81
CA LEU A 269 -7.02 19.21 -5.15
C LEU A 269 -8.08 19.88 -6.05
N GLY A 270 -7.72 20.98 -6.74
CA GLY A 270 -8.60 21.63 -7.71
C GLY A 270 -9.00 20.68 -8.84
N SER A 271 -8.00 20.02 -9.44
CA SER A 271 -8.20 19.05 -10.52
C SER A 271 -9.07 17.86 -10.08
N LEU A 272 -8.94 17.40 -8.83
CA LEU A 272 -9.76 16.32 -8.27
C LEU A 272 -11.22 16.72 -8.11
N ARG A 273 -11.50 17.98 -7.75
CA ARG A 273 -12.88 18.51 -7.66
C ARG A 273 -13.54 18.58 -9.03
N ASP A 274 -12.83 19.09 -10.03
CA ASP A 274 -13.31 19.12 -11.42
C ASP A 274 -13.60 17.70 -11.94
N PHE A 275 -12.70 16.76 -11.63
CA PHE A 275 -12.89 15.35 -11.96
C PHE A 275 -14.12 14.75 -11.27
N ARG A 276 -14.32 15.02 -9.98
CA ARG A 276 -15.51 14.57 -9.25
C ARG A 276 -16.81 15.12 -9.82
N ASP A 277 -16.83 16.37 -10.25
CA ASP A 277 -18.04 16.95 -10.87
C ASP A 277 -18.39 16.22 -12.17
N LYS A 278 -17.39 15.90 -12.99
CA LYS A 278 -17.57 15.08 -14.21
C LYS A 278 -18.05 13.67 -13.86
N LEU A 279 -17.44 13.02 -12.87
CA LEU A 279 -17.86 11.70 -12.42
C LEU A 279 -19.30 11.69 -11.91
N GLY A 280 -19.72 12.73 -11.18
CA GLY A 280 -21.10 12.86 -10.70
C GLY A 280 -22.12 12.88 -11.84
N ARG A 281 -21.85 13.67 -12.89
CA ARG A 281 -22.68 13.72 -14.11
C ARG A 281 -22.70 12.38 -14.85
N ALA A 282 -21.60 11.63 -14.79
CA ALA A 282 -21.43 10.33 -15.44
C ALA A 282 -21.84 9.12 -14.57
N LYS A 283 -22.34 9.33 -13.34
CA LYS A 283 -22.60 8.27 -12.35
C LYS A 283 -21.37 7.38 -12.09
N GLY A 284 -20.20 7.99 -11.98
CA GLY A 284 -18.92 7.32 -11.72
C GLY A 284 -18.24 6.70 -12.95
N ASP A 285 -18.89 6.63 -14.11
CA ASP A 285 -18.31 6.01 -15.30
C ASP A 285 -17.30 6.94 -16.00
N VAL A 286 -16.01 6.68 -15.80
CA VAL A 286 -14.92 7.50 -16.33
C VAL A 286 -14.91 7.58 -17.87
N ARG A 287 -15.46 6.57 -18.53
CA ARG A 287 -15.49 6.48 -20.00
C ARG A 287 -16.41 7.53 -20.63
N LYS A 288 -17.30 8.12 -19.84
CA LYS A 288 -18.24 9.16 -20.26
C LYS A 288 -17.65 10.58 -20.10
N GLY A 289 -16.41 10.76 -20.55
CA GLY A 289 -15.79 12.09 -20.69
C GLY A 289 -14.80 12.51 -19.59
N ALA A 290 -14.38 11.59 -18.72
CA ALA A 290 -13.44 11.86 -17.62
C ALA A 290 -12.11 11.08 -17.74
N ALA A 291 -11.94 10.25 -18.77
CA ALA A 291 -10.75 9.40 -18.94
C ALA A 291 -9.44 10.19 -19.09
N SER A 292 -9.46 11.30 -19.83
CA SER A 292 -8.29 12.17 -19.95
C SER A 292 -7.89 12.82 -18.62
N ASP A 293 -8.88 13.19 -17.80
CA ASP A 293 -8.65 13.79 -16.49
C ASP A 293 -8.05 12.77 -15.54
N ALA A 294 -8.54 11.53 -15.53
CA ALA A 294 -7.96 10.45 -14.74
C ALA A 294 -6.47 10.24 -15.06
N ASN A 295 -6.10 10.20 -16.34
CA ASN A 295 -4.70 10.07 -16.76
C ASN A 295 -3.84 11.27 -16.31
N ARG A 296 -4.36 12.50 -16.42
CA ARG A 296 -3.65 13.70 -15.94
C ARG A 296 -3.45 13.67 -14.43
N LEU A 297 -4.47 13.27 -13.67
CA LEU A 297 -4.40 13.16 -12.21
C LEU A 297 -3.36 12.14 -11.76
N VAL A 298 -3.26 10.99 -12.42
CA VAL A 298 -2.21 9.98 -12.17
C VAL A 298 -0.82 10.60 -12.42
N SER A 299 -0.65 11.30 -13.54
CA SER A 299 0.63 11.96 -13.87
C SER A 299 1.01 13.04 -12.85
N SER A 300 0.05 13.89 -12.44
CA SER A 300 0.27 14.90 -11.41
C SER A 300 0.63 14.28 -10.06
N TYR A 301 -0.04 13.19 -9.67
CA TYR A 301 0.30 12.45 -8.46
C TYR A 301 1.72 11.86 -8.51
N ASN A 302 2.11 11.27 -9.64
CA ASN A 302 3.47 10.73 -9.82
C ASN A 302 4.52 11.86 -9.73
N MET A 303 4.23 13.04 -10.27
CA MET A 303 5.10 14.21 -10.09
C MET A 303 5.20 14.61 -8.62
N MET A 304 4.08 14.64 -7.88
CA MET A 304 4.11 14.93 -6.44
C MET A 304 4.94 13.91 -5.65
N ILE A 305 4.93 12.62 -6.02
CA ILE A 305 5.83 11.63 -5.40
C ILE A 305 7.28 12.06 -5.57
N SER A 306 7.73 12.35 -6.79
CA SER A 306 9.11 12.79 -7.05
C SER A 306 9.46 14.09 -6.30
N MET A 307 8.53 15.03 -6.24
CA MET A 307 8.71 16.28 -5.48
C MET A 307 8.81 16.02 -3.97
N SER A 308 8.02 15.09 -3.44
CA SER A 308 8.02 14.74 -2.03
C SER A 308 9.35 14.13 -1.59
N GLU A 309 9.99 13.32 -2.44
CA GLU A 309 11.33 12.78 -2.18
C GLU A 309 12.39 13.89 -2.13
N GLY A 310 12.27 14.90 -3.00
CA GLY A 310 13.09 16.11 -2.96
C GLY A 310 12.87 16.92 -1.68
N ALA A 311 11.61 17.20 -1.34
CA ALA A 311 11.23 17.93 -0.14
C ALA A 311 11.72 17.23 1.13
N ALA A 312 11.55 15.91 1.21
CA ALA A 312 12.01 15.10 2.34
C ALA A 312 13.54 15.09 2.51
N ARG A 313 14.34 15.46 1.50
CA ARG A 313 15.79 15.66 1.65
C ARG A 313 16.15 17.04 2.17
N MET A 314 15.34 18.05 1.89
CA MET A 314 15.57 19.44 2.32
C MET A 314 15.09 19.73 3.74
N ILE A 315 14.09 18.97 4.22
CA ILE A 315 13.52 19.12 5.56
C ILE A 315 14.39 18.43 6.65
N ARG A 316 15.38 17.63 6.25
CA ARG A 316 16.32 16.96 7.18
C ARG A 316 17.34 17.92 7.78
#